data_AF-W4USB9-F1
#
_entry.id   AF-W4USB9-F1
#
_cell.length_a   1.000
_cell.length_b   1.000
_cell.length_c   1.000
_cell.angle_alpha   90.00
_cell.angle_beta   90.00
_cell.angle_gamma   90.00
#
_symmetry.space_group_name_H-M   'P 1'
#
loop_
_entity.id
_entity.type
_entity.pdbx_description
1 polymer ?
#
loop_
_entity_poly.entity_id
_entity_poly.type
_entity_poly.pdbx_seq_one_letter_code
_entity_poly.pdbx_strand_id
1 'polypeptide(L)'
;MDWQQGIYDPKVKNLSNTWWINYSFFTQMEQHRETRPMLYHRWGGLGNHRYQVGFSGDAVVSWKSLDFQPYFNATASNVLYGYWSHDLGGHIGSKIDPEMYTRWLQFGALTPIMRTHSQKSAGLNKEPWVFNKEYGDILRKTIRQRYEMAPYIYTMARKGYDEGLSLCRPMYYDYPDSREAYDFRSEYMFGDDMLIAPATAPVKDGYLQMHVWLPEGEWYEWHTGTLLTGGQVVERPFAIDEYPIYVKAGAVLPLYTEKVMNLSGNDEDVVVTVFPGGKDSSSFTLYEDNGNDKKYASEYALTKLTSSRQGQEQTVVIGRREGQYADMPSSRSFKVKLLSSLVPQSVTVNGHPAKYVYSGEEFALVIDLPAMPCNQEKVVKVVYPTETVQLNGVLGVSNRIAKSMELLKYRDSYICFKEEFGKMGSLHEAVSYAPAELPTLLAEFWKSYNDLPEVLKRQGLNEANAKWFLQSVAGPPNKDVEHVSVWLGRKNANR
;
A
#
# COMPACT_ATOMS: atom_id res chain seq x y z
N MET A 1 -32.19 11.64 9.04
CA MET A 1 -31.20 12.22 9.98
C MET A 1 -30.54 13.37 9.25
N ASP A 2 -30.73 14.59 9.70
CA ASP A 2 -29.93 15.71 9.21
C ASP A 2 -28.68 15.80 10.11
N TRP A 3 -27.50 15.64 9.52
CA TRP A 3 -26.20 15.65 10.21
C TRP A 3 -25.73 17.07 10.58
N GLN A 4 -26.51 18.11 10.23
CA GLN A 4 -26.23 19.52 10.51
C GLN A 4 -26.87 20.02 11.81
N GLN A 5 -27.20 19.14 12.76
CA GLN A 5 -27.69 19.55 14.06
C GLN A 5 -26.59 20.25 14.86
N GLY A 6 -26.96 21.27 15.64
CA GLY A 6 -26.08 21.82 16.67
C GLY A 6 -25.66 20.72 17.65
N ILE A 7 -24.43 20.82 18.18
CA ILE A 7 -23.86 19.81 19.09
C ILE A 7 -24.81 19.52 20.26
N TYR A 8 -25.48 20.55 20.78
CA TYR A 8 -26.45 20.45 21.86
C TYR A 8 -27.86 20.82 21.39
N ASP A 9 -28.86 20.20 22.03
CA ASP A 9 -30.26 20.56 21.85
C ASP A 9 -30.51 22.01 22.32
N PRO A 10 -31.22 22.84 21.53
CA PRO A 10 -31.46 24.24 21.88
C PRO A 10 -32.37 24.43 23.12
N LYS A 11 -33.14 23.41 23.50
CA LYS A 11 -34.05 23.41 24.65
C LYS A 11 -33.47 22.64 25.85
N VAL A 12 -32.58 21.69 25.63
CA VAL A 12 -31.93 20.88 26.67
C VAL A 12 -30.42 21.09 26.65
N LYS A 13 -29.94 22.05 27.46
CA LYS A 13 -28.55 22.57 27.45
C LYS A 13 -27.44 21.51 27.50
N ASN A 14 -27.68 20.32 28.05
CA ASN A 14 -26.67 19.27 28.24
C ASN A 14 -26.94 18.00 27.39
N LEU A 15 -27.97 18.00 26.55
CA LEU A 15 -28.25 16.88 25.66
C LEU A 15 -27.45 17.06 24.37
N SER A 16 -26.41 16.23 24.19
CA SER A 16 -25.71 16.16 22.90
C SER A 16 -26.63 15.51 21.86
N ASN A 17 -27.06 16.28 20.87
CA ASN A 17 -27.90 15.78 19.76
C ASN A 17 -27.17 14.67 19.01
N THR A 18 -25.90 14.90 18.70
CA THR A 18 -25.08 13.97 17.93
C THR A 18 -24.88 12.66 18.68
N TRP A 19 -24.61 12.72 19.99
CA TRP A 19 -24.45 11.50 20.80
C TRP A 19 -25.77 10.74 20.91
N TRP A 20 -26.87 11.44 21.21
CA TRP A 20 -28.18 10.82 21.41
C TRP A 20 -28.72 10.16 20.14
N ILE A 21 -28.55 10.81 18.99
CA ILE A 21 -28.88 10.25 17.68
C ILE A 21 -28.04 8.99 17.43
N ASN A 22 -26.73 9.05 17.66
CA ASN A 22 -25.86 7.90 17.44
C ASN A 22 -26.28 6.70 18.30
N TYR A 23 -26.51 6.93 19.60
CA TYR A 23 -26.99 5.91 20.51
C TYR A 23 -28.33 5.32 20.05
N SER A 24 -29.34 6.16 19.79
CA SER A 24 -30.71 5.72 19.51
C SER A 24 -30.79 4.89 18.23
N PHE A 25 -30.20 5.38 17.13
CA PHE A 25 -30.25 4.69 15.85
C PHE A 25 -29.36 3.44 15.82
N PHE A 26 -28.16 3.50 16.42
CA PHE A 26 -27.28 2.34 16.48
C PHE A 26 -27.90 1.22 17.32
N THR A 27 -28.41 1.55 18.51
CA THR A 27 -29.06 0.58 19.43
C THR A 27 -30.30 -0.03 18.77
N GLN A 28 -31.10 0.76 18.03
CA GLN A 28 -32.23 0.20 17.28
C GLN A 28 -31.77 -0.84 16.25
N MET A 29 -30.70 -0.55 15.48
CA MET A 29 -30.13 -1.52 14.53
C MET A 29 -29.58 -2.76 15.24
N GLU A 30 -28.93 -2.56 16.39
CA GLU A 30 -28.42 -3.63 17.25
C GLU A 30 -29.54 -4.51 17.84
N GLN A 31 -30.72 -3.97 18.11
CA GLN A 31 -31.82 -4.76 18.67
C GLN A 31 -32.67 -5.48 17.61
N HIS A 32 -32.77 -4.94 16.40
CA HIS A 32 -33.79 -5.38 15.43
C HIS A 32 -33.24 -5.97 14.13
N ARG A 33 -31.91 -6.03 13.94
CA ARG A 33 -31.28 -6.65 12.76
C ARG A 33 -30.49 -7.88 13.14
N GLU A 34 -30.22 -8.75 12.19
CA GLU A 34 -29.25 -9.85 12.36
C GLU A 34 -27.84 -9.43 11.90
N THR A 35 -27.74 -8.33 11.14
CA THR A 35 -26.47 -7.83 10.61
C THR A 35 -25.80 -6.81 11.53
N ARG A 36 -24.51 -6.57 11.32
CA ARG A 36 -23.76 -5.57 12.09
C ARG A 36 -24.41 -4.19 11.97
N PRO A 37 -24.73 -3.53 13.10
CA PRO A 37 -25.16 -2.15 13.06
C PRO A 37 -24.02 -1.29 12.52
N MET A 38 -24.33 -0.47 11.52
CA MET A 38 -23.38 0.50 10.97
C MET A 38 -24.10 1.84 10.91
N LEU A 39 -23.52 2.83 11.57
CA LEU A 39 -23.91 4.21 11.45
C LEU A 39 -22.85 4.96 10.66
N TYR A 40 -23.17 6.09 10.06
CA TYR A 40 -22.16 6.99 9.50
C TYR A 40 -22.55 8.41 9.89
N HIS A 41 -21.89 8.98 10.88
CA HIS A 41 -22.31 10.25 11.46
C HIS A 41 -21.14 11.10 11.96
N ARG A 42 -21.39 12.37 12.26
CA ARG A 42 -20.37 13.29 12.79
C ARG A 42 -19.96 12.91 14.22
N TRP A 43 -18.79 13.40 14.63
CA TRP A 43 -18.25 13.21 15.97
C TRP A 43 -19.25 13.63 17.06
N GLY A 44 -19.67 12.66 17.88
CA GLY A 44 -20.62 12.88 18.97
C GLY A 44 -20.00 13.08 20.36
N GLY A 45 -18.68 13.28 20.45
CA GLY A 45 -17.98 13.39 21.73
C GLY A 45 -17.36 12.09 22.24
N LEU A 46 -16.68 12.13 23.38
CA LEU A 46 -15.99 10.96 23.95
C LEU A 46 -16.96 9.78 24.16
N GLY A 47 -16.47 8.57 23.92
CA GLY A 47 -17.27 7.34 23.98
C GLY A 47 -18.04 7.01 22.70
N ASN A 48 -18.05 7.89 21.69
CA ASN A 48 -18.77 7.66 20.44
C ASN A 48 -18.15 6.57 19.54
N HIS A 49 -16.95 6.07 19.85
CA HIS A 49 -16.36 4.89 19.21
C HIS A 49 -17.21 3.62 19.33
N ARG A 50 -18.22 3.59 20.21
CA ARG A 50 -19.22 2.52 20.32
C ARG A 50 -20.23 2.55 19.16
N TYR A 51 -20.32 3.67 18.44
CA TYR A 51 -21.28 3.93 17.35
C TYR A 51 -20.52 4.33 16.07
N GLN A 52 -19.69 3.42 15.59
CA GLN A 52 -18.91 3.61 14.35
C GLN A 52 -19.85 3.73 13.16
N VAL A 53 -19.53 4.48 12.11
CA VAL A 53 -18.29 5.12 11.63
C VAL A 53 -18.35 6.66 11.76
N GLY A 54 -17.20 7.31 11.98
CA GLY A 54 -17.07 8.77 12.07
C GLY A 54 -16.46 9.44 10.85
N PHE A 55 -16.63 10.77 10.71
CA PHE A 55 -15.97 11.51 9.62
C PHE A 55 -15.61 12.97 9.92
N SER A 56 -14.64 13.50 9.16
CA SER A 56 -14.03 14.83 9.35
C SER A 56 -14.90 16.03 8.93
N GLY A 57 -16.10 15.81 8.42
CA GLY A 57 -17.01 16.87 8.00
C GLY A 57 -16.75 17.39 6.57
N ASP A 58 -17.26 18.59 6.31
CA ASP A 58 -17.37 19.13 4.95
C ASP A 58 -16.08 19.86 4.55
N ALA A 59 -15.01 19.10 4.30
CA ALA A 59 -13.71 19.65 3.95
C ALA A 59 -13.77 20.49 2.66
N VAL A 60 -13.07 21.62 2.60
CA VAL A 60 -12.92 22.39 1.34
C VAL A 60 -12.01 21.63 0.39
N VAL A 61 -12.34 21.58 -0.90
CA VAL A 61 -11.50 21.02 -1.97
C VAL A 61 -10.23 21.89 -2.11
N SER A 62 -9.14 21.50 -1.43
CA SER A 62 -7.85 22.17 -1.50
C SER A 62 -6.70 21.30 -0.99
N TRP A 63 -5.48 21.54 -1.49
CA TRP A 63 -4.26 20.90 -1.01
C TRP A 63 -4.04 21.10 0.50
N LYS A 64 -4.39 22.29 1.03
CA LYS A 64 -4.32 22.57 2.48
C LYS A 64 -5.24 21.67 3.30
N SER A 65 -6.43 21.35 2.77
CA SER A 65 -7.35 20.42 3.43
C SER A 65 -6.80 19.00 3.41
N LEU A 66 -6.23 18.56 2.27
CA LEU A 66 -5.58 17.26 2.15
C LEU A 66 -4.39 17.14 3.12
N ASP A 67 -3.52 18.15 3.19
CA ASP A 67 -2.36 18.19 4.09
C ASP A 67 -2.73 18.01 5.57
N PHE A 68 -3.91 18.48 5.97
CA PHE A 68 -4.41 18.31 7.34
C PHE A 68 -5.00 16.91 7.61
N GLN A 69 -5.54 16.22 6.61
CA GLN A 69 -6.29 14.97 6.85
C GLN A 69 -5.44 13.84 7.44
N PRO A 70 -4.18 13.57 7.05
CA PRO A 70 -3.39 12.49 7.64
C PRO A 70 -3.24 12.62 9.15
N TYR A 71 -2.85 13.82 9.62
CA TYR A 71 -2.77 14.14 11.04
C TYR A 71 -4.12 13.91 11.74
N PHE A 72 -5.21 14.40 11.15
CA PHE A 72 -6.54 14.27 11.75
C PHE A 72 -7.02 12.80 11.80
N ASN A 73 -6.77 12.04 10.72
CA ASN A 73 -7.10 10.63 10.63
C ASN A 73 -6.37 9.80 11.68
N ALA A 74 -5.05 9.98 11.80
CA ALA A 74 -4.25 9.25 12.79
C ALA A 74 -4.68 9.63 14.22
N THR A 75 -4.82 10.92 14.52
CA THR A 75 -5.14 11.38 15.88
C THR A 75 -6.58 11.07 16.33
N ALA A 76 -7.49 10.72 15.43
CA ALA A 76 -8.82 10.21 15.81
C ALA A 76 -8.73 8.95 16.69
N SER A 77 -7.67 8.15 16.53
CA SER A 77 -7.39 6.98 17.38
C SER A 77 -7.09 7.32 18.85
N ASN A 78 -6.65 8.55 19.17
CA ASN A 78 -6.39 9.00 20.55
C ASN A 78 -7.64 8.98 21.43
N VAL A 79 -8.81 9.02 20.82
CA VAL A 79 -10.12 8.96 21.49
C VAL A 79 -10.89 7.70 21.10
N LEU A 80 -10.16 6.66 20.66
CA LEU A 80 -10.64 5.36 20.20
C LEU A 80 -11.53 5.43 18.95
N TYR A 81 -11.59 6.57 18.26
CA TYR A 81 -12.46 6.72 17.09
C TYR A 81 -11.75 6.31 15.79
N GLY A 82 -11.22 5.07 15.81
CA GLY A 82 -10.35 4.52 14.79
C GLY A 82 -11.02 4.18 13.46
N TYR A 83 -12.35 4.06 13.40
CA TYR A 83 -13.08 3.94 12.14
C TYR A 83 -13.43 5.34 11.64
N TRP A 84 -12.39 6.05 11.23
CA TRP A 84 -12.46 7.42 10.74
C TRP A 84 -12.54 7.46 9.22
N SER A 85 -13.29 8.43 8.71
CA SER A 85 -13.46 8.69 7.29
C SER A 85 -13.33 10.18 7.01
N HIS A 86 -13.13 10.51 5.73
CA HIS A 86 -13.12 11.87 5.23
C HIS A 86 -13.57 11.86 3.78
N ASP A 87 -14.12 12.96 3.31
CA ASP A 87 -14.54 13.13 1.92
C ASP A 87 -13.31 13.12 1.00
N LEU A 88 -13.01 11.98 0.38
CA LEU A 88 -11.87 11.86 -0.54
C LEU A 88 -12.01 12.87 -1.68
N GLY A 89 -11.03 13.76 -1.84
CA GLY A 89 -11.08 14.89 -2.78
C GLY A 89 -11.75 16.17 -2.27
N GLY A 90 -12.24 16.21 -1.03
CA GLY A 90 -12.94 17.35 -0.43
C GLY A 90 -14.45 17.41 -0.73
N HIS A 91 -15.22 18.03 0.16
CA HIS A 91 -16.68 18.15 0.07
C HIS A 91 -17.14 19.41 -0.66
N ILE A 92 -16.58 20.57 -0.30
CA ILE A 92 -17.04 21.91 -0.73
C ILE A 92 -16.08 22.49 -1.76
N GLY A 93 -16.58 22.83 -2.94
CA GLY A 93 -15.80 23.44 -4.01
C GLY A 93 -16.57 23.51 -5.34
N SER A 94 -15.95 24.09 -6.36
CA SER A 94 -16.53 24.20 -7.69
C SER A 94 -15.97 23.19 -8.70
N LYS A 95 -14.73 22.73 -8.49
CA LYS A 95 -14.02 21.79 -9.38
C LYS A 95 -13.05 20.91 -8.59
N ILE A 96 -12.74 19.73 -9.12
CA ILE A 96 -11.71 18.83 -8.59
C ILE A 96 -10.43 18.99 -9.40
N ASP A 97 -9.31 19.15 -8.71
CA ASP A 97 -7.97 19.00 -9.27
C ASP A 97 -7.65 17.49 -9.39
N PRO A 98 -7.46 16.93 -10.60
CA PRO A 98 -7.19 15.51 -10.80
C PRO A 98 -6.00 14.99 -9.98
N GLU A 99 -4.93 15.78 -9.90
CA GLU A 99 -3.71 15.36 -9.22
C GLU A 99 -3.95 15.27 -7.71
N MET A 100 -4.54 16.31 -7.13
CA MET A 100 -4.94 16.34 -5.72
C MET A 100 -5.89 15.19 -5.39
N TYR A 101 -6.85 14.91 -6.28
CA TYR A 101 -7.79 13.82 -6.06
C TYR A 101 -7.11 12.45 -6.08
N THR A 102 -6.19 12.22 -7.02
CA THR A 102 -5.37 11.01 -7.05
C THR A 102 -4.57 10.84 -5.77
N ARG A 103 -3.89 11.88 -5.29
CA ARG A 103 -3.17 11.86 -4.00
C ARG A 103 -4.09 11.57 -2.82
N TRP A 104 -5.27 12.19 -2.79
CA TRP A 104 -6.24 11.97 -1.73
C TRP A 104 -6.81 10.54 -1.77
N LEU A 105 -7.03 9.96 -2.95
CA LEU A 105 -7.50 8.59 -3.08
C LEU A 105 -6.43 7.58 -2.65
N GLN A 106 -5.16 7.81 -3.01
CA GLN A 106 -4.01 7.00 -2.56
C GLN A 106 -3.92 6.97 -1.03
N PHE A 107 -3.98 8.14 -0.40
CA PHE A 107 -4.12 8.24 1.05
C PHE A 107 -5.36 7.50 1.56
N GLY A 108 -6.53 7.73 0.95
CA GLY A 108 -7.80 7.11 1.32
C GLY A 108 -7.80 5.58 1.31
N ALA A 109 -7.08 4.96 0.36
CA ALA A 109 -6.92 3.51 0.31
C ALA A 109 -6.22 2.94 1.56
N LEU A 110 -5.41 3.75 2.24
CA LEU A 110 -4.67 3.42 3.45
C LEU A 110 -5.27 4.10 4.69
N THR A 111 -6.58 4.31 4.70
CA THR A 111 -7.35 4.80 5.86
C THR A 111 -8.38 3.75 6.29
N PRO A 112 -9.02 3.88 7.45
CA PRO A 112 -10.01 2.89 7.91
C PRO A 112 -11.19 2.79 6.94
N ILE A 113 -11.64 3.92 6.39
CA ILE A 113 -12.85 4.00 5.55
C ILE A 113 -12.55 4.79 4.27
N MET A 114 -12.49 4.08 3.15
CA MET A 114 -12.31 4.66 1.82
C MET A 114 -13.67 5.08 1.23
N ARG A 115 -13.99 6.37 1.24
CA ARG A 115 -15.27 6.89 0.74
C ARG A 115 -15.14 8.21 -0.01
N THR A 116 -15.67 8.24 -1.23
CA THR A 116 -15.83 9.47 -2.01
C THR A 116 -17.17 10.11 -1.71
N HIS A 117 -17.19 11.42 -1.47
CA HIS A 117 -18.41 12.19 -1.21
C HIS A 117 -18.18 13.69 -1.40
N SER A 118 -19.22 14.43 -1.77
CA SER A 118 -19.18 15.89 -1.92
C SER A 118 -20.58 16.47 -2.00
N GLN A 119 -20.67 17.81 -1.97
CA GLN A 119 -21.90 18.50 -2.32
C GLN A 119 -22.35 18.17 -3.75
N LYS A 120 -23.65 18.29 -4.00
CA LYS A 120 -24.24 18.03 -5.32
C LYS A 120 -23.81 19.12 -6.31
N SER A 121 -22.77 18.86 -7.09
CA SER A 121 -22.25 19.77 -8.13
C SER A 121 -21.65 18.96 -9.28
N ALA A 122 -21.94 19.36 -10.52
CA ALA A 122 -21.41 18.70 -11.72
C ALA A 122 -19.88 18.76 -11.81
N GLY A 123 -19.24 19.79 -11.25
CA GLY A 123 -17.79 19.93 -11.21
C GLY A 123 -17.09 19.06 -10.16
N LEU A 124 -17.85 18.32 -9.35
CA LEU A 124 -17.34 17.49 -8.25
C LEU A 124 -17.60 15.99 -8.46
N ASN A 125 -17.81 15.55 -9.70
CA ASN A 125 -17.87 14.12 -10.03
C ASN A 125 -16.50 13.46 -9.77
N LYS A 126 -16.52 12.27 -9.17
CA LYS A 126 -15.35 11.61 -8.55
C LYS A 126 -15.11 10.20 -9.07
N GLU A 127 -15.98 9.73 -9.93
CA GLU A 127 -15.89 8.42 -10.53
C GLU A 127 -14.62 8.34 -11.42
N PRO A 128 -13.84 7.24 -11.36
CA PRO A 128 -12.54 7.17 -12.05
C PRO A 128 -12.58 7.48 -13.55
N TRP A 129 -13.68 7.16 -14.24
CA TRP A 129 -13.85 7.39 -15.68
C TRP A 129 -14.13 8.85 -16.07
N VAL A 130 -14.29 9.75 -15.10
CA VAL A 130 -14.41 11.20 -15.34
C VAL A 130 -13.05 11.83 -15.64
N PHE A 131 -11.97 11.18 -15.21
CA PHE A 131 -10.60 11.67 -15.37
C PHE A 131 -9.99 11.16 -16.69
N ASN A 132 -8.89 11.77 -17.12
CA ASN A 132 -8.13 11.27 -18.28
C ASN A 132 -7.59 9.86 -18.00
N LYS A 133 -7.09 9.18 -19.06
CA LYS A 133 -6.61 7.79 -18.95
C LYS A 133 -5.58 7.60 -17.83
N GLU A 134 -4.58 8.47 -17.75
CA GLU A 134 -3.50 8.38 -16.74
C GLU A 134 -4.06 8.39 -15.32
N TYR A 135 -4.83 9.41 -14.95
CA TYR A 135 -5.41 9.49 -13.62
C TYR A 135 -6.45 8.38 -13.39
N GLY A 136 -7.30 8.08 -14.37
CA GLY A 136 -8.31 7.02 -14.29
C GLY A 136 -7.70 5.64 -13.99
N ASP A 137 -6.58 5.30 -14.63
CA ASP A 137 -5.86 4.05 -14.40
C ASP A 137 -5.23 4.00 -13.01
N ILE A 138 -4.64 5.10 -12.54
CA ILE A 138 -4.07 5.19 -11.18
C ILE A 138 -5.17 5.05 -10.11
N LEU A 139 -6.30 5.74 -10.29
CA LEU A 139 -7.44 5.64 -9.38
C LEU A 139 -7.98 4.21 -9.34
N ARG A 140 -8.12 3.54 -10.50
CA ARG A 140 -8.52 2.14 -10.58
C ARG A 140 -7.54 1.23 -9.85
N LYS A 141 -6.23 1.37 -10.09
CA LYS A 141 -5.20 0.57 -9.43
C LYS A 141 -5.22 0.75 -7.91
N THR A 142 -5.39 1.99 -7.46
CA THR A 142 -5.50 2.34 -6.03
C THR A 142 -6.72 1.66 -5.37
N ILE A 143 -7.87 1.66 -6.05
CA ILE A 143 -9.07 0.96 -5.57
C ILE A 143 -8.84 -0.55 -5.51
N ARG A 144 -8.23 -1.16 -6.54
CA ARG A 144 -7.96 -2.60 -6.53
C ARG A 144 -7.00 -2.99 -5.39
N GLN A 145 -5.95 -2.20 -5.17
CA GLN A 145 -5.02 -2.40 -4.06
C GLN A 145 -5.76 -2.41 -2.71
N ARG A 146 -6.74 -1.53 -2.50
CA ARG A 146 -7.57 -1.55 -1.29
C ARG A 146 -8.31 -2.89 -1.11
N TYR A 147 -8.87 -3.45 -2.18
CA TYR A 147 -9.57 -4.74 -2.12
C TYR A 147 -8.61 -5.90 -1.88
N GLU A 148 -7.45 -5.88 -2.53
CA GLU A 148 -6.38 -6.87 -2.29
C GLU A 148 -5.90 -6.84 -0.84
N MET A 149 -5.84 -5.68 -0.20
CA MET A 149 -5.44 -5.52 1.21
C MET A 149 -6.54 -5.87 2.22
N ALA A 150 -7.76 -6.23 1.78
CA ALA A 150 -8.88 -6.49 2.67
C ALA A 150 -8.59 -7.47 3.81
N PRO A 151 -7.94 -8.63 3.64
CA PRO A 151 -7.69 -9.56 4.75
C PRO A 151 -6.74 -8.98 5.82
N TYR A 152 -5.71 -8.22 5.42
CA TYR A 152 -4.86 -7.48 6.35
C TYR A 152 -5.66 -6.42 7.12
N ILE A 153 -6.41 -5.58 6.39
CA ILE A 153 -7.22 -4.49 6.96
C ILE A 153 -8.25 -5.04 7.94
N TYR A 154 -8.92 -6.13 7.58
CA TYR A 154 -9.96 -6.74 8.39
C TYR A 154 -9.40 -7.39 9.66
N THR A 155 -8.22 -8.00 9.56
CA THR A 155 -7.50 -8.51 10.75
C THR A 155 -7.10 -7.36 11.68
N MET A 156 -6.60 -6.25 11.15
CA MET A 156 -6.29 -5.07 11.97
C MET A 156 -7.53 -4.40 12.55
N ALA A 157 -8.67 -4.45 11.85
CA ALA A 157 -9.96 -4.01 12.37
C ALA A 157 -10.40 -4.86 13.57
N ARG A 158 -10.18 -6.19 13.51
CA ARG A 158 -10.37 -7.09 14.65
C ARG A 158 -9.45 -6.73 15.82
N LYS A 159 -8.17 -6.49 15.56
CA LYS A 159 -7.23 -6.03 16.60
C LYS A 159 -7.70 -4.73 17.26
N GLY A 160 -8.21 -3.79 16.47
CA GLY A 160 -8.82 -2.56 17.01
C GLY A 160 -10.05 -2.80 17.89
N TYR A 161 -10.82 -3.86 17.63
CA TYR A 161 -11.92 -4.29 18.50
C TYR A 161 -11.42 -4.91 19.81
N ASP A 162 -10.46 -5.85 19.76
CA ASP A 162 -10.00 -6.58 20.95
C ASP A 162 -9.11 -5.72 21.86
N GLU A 163 -8.24 -4.89 21.29
CA GLU A 163 -7.16 -4.18 22.01
C GLU A 163 -7.37 -2.66 22.08
N GLY A 164 -8.28 -2.10 21.28
CA GLY A 164 -8.45 -0.65 21.14
C GLY A 164 -7.35 0.03 20.31
N LEU A 165 -6.42 -0.73 19.73
CA LEU A 165 -5.37 -0.22 18.84
C LEU A 165 -5.90 -0.07 17.42
N SER A 166 -6.13 1.18 17.01
CA SER A 166 -6.72 1.48 15.70
C SER A 166 -5.79 1.12 14.55
N LEU A 167 -6.38 0.69 13.42
CA LEU A 167 -5.67 0.42 12.17
C LEU A 167 -4.77 1.60 11.78
N CYS A 168 -5.28 2.83 11.79
CA CYS A 168 -4.46 4.03 11.63
C CYS A 168 -4.16 4.62 13.01
N ARG A 169 -2.88 4.69 13.37
CA ARG A 169 -2.45 5.29 14.64
C ARG A 169 -1.19 6.15 14.47
N PRO A 170 -1.06 7.25 15.21
CA PRO A 170 0.12 8.12 15.13
C PRO A 170 1.39 7.36 15.51
N MET A 171 2.53 7.77 14.94
CA MET A 171 3.81 7.11 15.17
C MET A 171 4.20 7.02 16.65
N TYR A 172 3.81 7.99 17.48
CA TYR A 172 4.13 8.01 18.91
C TYR A 172 3.41 6.93 19.73
N TYR A 173 2.49 6.15 19.16
CA TYR A 173 1.96 4.95 19.84
C TYR A 173 3.03 3.87 19.96
N ASP A 174 3.80 3.67 18.89
CA ASP A 174 4.80 2.60 18.78
C ASP A 174 6.20 3.13 19.15
N TYR A 175 6.44 4.43 19.01
CA TYR A 175 7.73 5.08 19.25
C TYR A 175 7.60 6.33 20.15
N PRO A 176 7.10 6.19 21.39
CA PRO A 176 6.79 7.33 22.26
C PRO A 176 8.04 8.12 22.72
N ASP A 177 9.21 7.48 22.74
CA ASP A 177 10.46 8.09 23.20
C ASP A 177 11.21 8.84 22.08
N SER A 178 10.79 8.66 20.82
CA SER A 178 11.40 9.31 19.67
C SER A 178 10.74 10.65 19.39
N ARG A 179 11.54 11.73 19.34
CA ARG A 179 11.03 13.08 19.08
C ARG A 179 10.39 13.20 17.70
N GLU A 180 10.98 12.52 16.72
CA GLU A 180 10.56 12.51 15.32
C GLU A 180 9.14 11.97 15.16
N ALA A 181 8.69 11.04 16.01
CA ALA A 181 7.33 10.52 16.00
C ALA A 181 6.25 11.60 16.25
N TYR A 182 6.65 12.73 16.87
CA TYR A 182 5.79 13.90 17.08
C TYR A 182 6.00 14.98 16.03
N ASP A 183 7.22 15.15 15.52
CA ASP A 183 7.56 16.16 14.52
C ASP A 183 7.00 15.80 13.13
N PHE A 184 7.08 14.52 12.75
CA PHE A 184 6.51 13.98 11.51
C PHE A 184 5.03 13.60 11.69
N ARG A 185 4.23 14.56 12.16
CA ARG A 185 2.84 14.38 12.61
C ARG A 185 1.85 13.78 11.60
N SER A 186 2.19 13.80 10.32
CA SER A 186 1.36 13.28 9.23
C SER A 186 1.67 11.82 8.88
N GLU A 187 2.74 11.26 9.44
CA GLU A 187 3.06 9.84 9.36
C GLU A 187 2.23 9.04 10.36
N TYR A 188 1.87 7.82 9.97
CA TYR A 188 1.13 6.92 10.83
C TYR A 188 1.43 5.46 10.51
N MET A 189 1.26 4.62 11.53
CA MET A 189 1.24 3.18 11.35
C MET A 189 -0.13 2.76 10.80
N PHE A 190 -0.13 1.98 9.74
CA PHE A 190 -1.29 1.33 9.14
C PHE A 190 -1.25 -0.17 9.47
N GLY A 191 -1.90 -0.55 10.57
CA GLY A 191 -1.72 -1.83 11.22
C GLY A 191 -0.33 -1.94 11.84
N ASP A 192 0.20 -3.14 11.99
CA ASP A 192 1.47 -3.35 12.68
C ASP A 192 2.70 -3.32 11.77
N ASP A 193 2.48 -3.53 10.47
CA ASP A 193 3.54 -3.84 9.52
C ASP A 193 3.86 -2.70 8.54
N MET A 194 3.02 -1.67 8.45
CA MET A 194 3.16 -0.60 7.46
C MET A 194 3.22 0.79 8.11
N LEU A 195 4.17 1.61 7.66
CA LEU A 195 4.26 3.05 7.91
C LEU A 195 3.87 3.79 6.64
N ILE A 196 2.94 4.73 6.75
CA ILE A 196 2.42 5.51 5.64
C ILE A 196 2.78 6.99 5.84
N ALA A 197 3.29 7.62 4.79
CA ALA A 197 3.52 9.07 4.75
C ALA A 197 2.76 9.65 3.53
N PRO A 198 1.52 10.13 3.70
CA PRO A 198 0.72 10.58 2.56
C PRO A 198 1.36 11.73 1.78
N ALA A 199 1.34 11.63 0.44
CA ALA A 199 1.78 12.69 -0.46
C ALA A 199 0.72 13.80 -0.56
N THR A 200 0.89 14.90 0.17
CA THR A 200 -0.13 15.96 0.33
C THR A 200 0.19 17.27 -0.40
N ALA A 201 1.10 17.22 -1.37
CA ALA A 201 1.52 18.37 -2.18
C ALA A 201 1.60 18.01 -3.67
N PRO A 202 1.47 19.00 -4.58
CA PRO A 202 1.59 18.75 -6.01
C PRO A 202 3.01 18.36 -6.41
N VAL A 203 3.13 17.50 -7.42
CA VAL A 203 4.40 17.13 -8.04
C VAL A 203 5.00 18.33 -8.75
N LYS A 204 6.33 18.38 -8.77
CA LYS A 204 7.10 19.36 -9.52
C LYS A 204 8.11 18.63 -10.39
N ASP A 205 8.13 18.95 -11.68
CA ASP A 205 9.00 18.29 -12.66
C ASP A 205 8.82 16.74 -12.67
N GLY A 206 7.56 16.29 -12.50
CA GLY A 206 7.15 14.88 -12.55
C GLY A 206 7.18 14.13 -11.21
N TYR A 207 7.78 14.71 -10.16
CA TYR A 207 7.95 14.04 -8.88
C TYR A 207 7.60 14.93 -7.69
N LEU A 208 7.17 14.32 -6.59
CA LEU A 208 7.10 14.93 -5.28
C LEU A 208 8.25 14.40 -4.43
N GLN A 209 9.06 15.29 -3.85
CA GLN A 209 10.05 14.92 -2.84
C GLN A 209 9.37 14.82 -1.48
N MET A 210 9.55 13.68 -0.82
CA MET A 210 9.02 13.41 0.51
C MET A 210 10.18 13.23 1.49
N HIS A 211 10.11 13.92 2.62
CA HIS A 211 10.94 13.62 3.79
C HIS A 211 10.13 12.71 4.70
N VAL A 212 10.67 11.53 4.98
CA VAL A 212 9.99 10.52 5.80
C VAL A 212 10.93 10.07 6.91
N TRP A 213 10.46 10.09 8.15
CA TRP A 213 11.19 9.48 9.24
C TRP A 213 10.90 7.97 9.29
N LEU A 214 11.95 7.17 9.21
CA LEU A 214 11.86 5.73 9.39
C LEU A 214 12.39 5.39 10.80
N PRO A 215 11.58 4.79 11.67
CA PRO A 215 12.04 4.28 12.96
C PRO A 215 13.12 3.21 12.80
N GLU A 216 13.87 2.90 13.87
CA GLU A 216 14.92 1.87 13.85
C GLU A 216 14.41 0.54 13.27
N GLY A 217 15.25 -0.11 12.45
CA GLY A 217 14.95 -1.36 11.77
C GLY A 217 15.24 -1.29 10.27
N GLU A 218 14.63 -2.19 9.50
CA GLU A 218 14.69 -2.19 8.05
C GLU A 218 13.28 -2.05 7.48
N TRP A 219 13.15 -1.27 6.42
CA TRP A 219 11.87 -0.92 5.81
C TRP A 219 11.95 -1.11 4.30
N TYR A 220 11.02 -1.88 3.75
CA TYR A 220 10.86 -2.08 2.32
C TYR A 220 9.87 -1.07 1.75
N GLU A 221 10.31 -0.22 0.83
CA GLU A 221 9.47 0.76 0.13
C GLU A 221 8.68 0.07 -0.98
N TRP A 222 7.37 -0.06 -0.79
CA TRP A 222 6.50 -0.92 -1.61
C TRP A 222 6.63 -0.66 -3.12
N HIS A 223 6.59 0.61 -3.53
CA HIS A 223 6.51 0.98 -4.94
C HIS A 223 7.84 0.83 -5.69
N THR A 224 8.97 1.00 -5.01
CA THR A 224 10.28 0.92 -5.64
C THR A 224 10.99 -0.40 -5.42
N GLY A 225 10.55 -1.16 -4.43
CA GLY A 225 11.23 -2.37 -3.96
C GLY A 225 12.59 -2.09 -3.32
N THR A 226 12.79 -0.87 -2.79
CA THR A 226 14.03 -0.50 -2.10
C THR A 226 13.94 -0.90 -0.63
N LEU A 227 14.92 -1.66 -0.13
CA LEU A 227 15.16 -1.88 1.29
C LEU A 227 15.98 -0.72 1.85
N LEU A 228 15.46 -0.09 2.90
CA LEU A 228 16.00 1.10 3.54
C LEU A 228 16.30 0.81 5.01
N THR A 229 17.44 1.30 5.49
CA THR A 229 17.77 1.29 6.92
C THR A 229 17.00 2.41 7.63
N GLY A 230 16.34 2.07 8.73
CA GLY A 230 15.64 3.01 9.59
C GLY A 230 16.55 3.72 10.59
N GLY A 231 15.94 4.38 11.58
CA GLY A 231 16.61 5.23 12.56
C GLY A 231 17.03 6.59 11.99
N GLN A 232 16.44 7.00 10.87
CA GLN A 232 16.84 8.21 10.13
C GLN A 232 15.67 8.81 9.35
N VAL A 233 15.84 10.07 8.95
CA VAL A 233 14.96 10.70 7.96
C VAL A 233 15.53 10.42 6.57
N VAL A 234 14.70 9.87 5.69
CA VAL A 234 15.02 9.63 4.28
C VAL A 234 14.32 10.64 3.39
N GLU A 235 14.97 11.03 2.30
CA GLU A 235 14.35 11.83 1.23
C GLU A 235 14.13 10.95 0.00
N ARG A 236 12.88 10.92 -0.50
CA ARG A 236 12.46 9.99 -1.53
C ARG A 236 11.57 10.67 -2.59
N PRO A 237 11.85 10.47 -3.90
CA PRO A 237 11.02 10.99 -4.98
C PRO A 237 9.88 10.03 -5.33
N PHE A 238 8.65 10.54 -5.41
CA PHE A 238 7.47 9.79 -5.82
C PHE A 238 6.79 10.39 -7.04
N ALA A 239 6.63 9.60 -8.09
CA ALA A 239 5.79 9.94 -9.24
C ALA A 239 4.29 9.95 -8.83
N ILE A 240 3.41 10.38 -9.74
CA ILE A 240 1.97 10.47 -9.45
C ILE A 240 1.31 9.11 -9.17
N ASP A 241 1.86 8.02 -9.71
CA ASP A 241 1.41 6.63 -9.54
C ASP A 241 2.14 5.87 -8.42
N GLU A 242 3.02 6.55 -7.69
CA GLU A 242 3.75 6.03 -6.55
C GLU A 242 3.40 6.84 -5.30
N TYR A 243 3.38 6.22 -4.14
CA TYR A 243 3.17 6.93 -2.88
C TYR A 243 3.86 6.23 -1.70
N PRO A 244 4.18 6.94 -0.62
CA PRO A 244 5.08 6.41 0.40
C PRO A 244 4.39 5.38 1.29
N ILE A 245 4.70 4.11 1.04
CA ILE A 245 4.33 2.95 1.85
C ILE A 245 5.61 2.22 2.20
N TYR A 246 5.91 2.14 3.49
CA TYR A 246 7.07 1.44 4.01
C TYR A 246 6.60 0.25 4.82
N VAL A 247 6.99 -0.95 4.40
CA VAL A 247 6.63 -2.20 5.08
C VAL A 247 7.83 -2.67 5.88
N LYS A 248 7.63 -3.11 7.12
CA LYS A 248 8.71 -3.71 7.92
C LYS A 248 9.35 -4.87 7.15
N ALA A 249 10.67 -4.91 7.12
CA ALA A 249 11.40 -5.99 6.46
C ALA A 249 11.03 -7.35 7.10
N GLY A 250 10.84 -8.37 6.26
CA GLY A 250 10.40 -9.70 6.69
C GLY A 250 8.90 -9.82 6.97
N ALA A 251 8.10 -8.75 6.87
CA ALA A 251 6.66 -8.82 7.15
C ALA A 251 5.94 -9.89 6.31
N VAL A 252 4.93 -10.53 6.92
CA VAL A 252 4.07 -11.54 6.27
C VAL A 252 2.66 -10.98 6.21
N LEU A 253 2.20 -10.64 5.01
CA LEU A 253 0.92 -10.01 4.81
C LEU A 253 -0.04 -10.93 4.07
N PRO A 254 -1.22 -11.26 4.65
CA PRO A 254 -2.29 -11.86 3.87
C PRO A 254 -2.93 -10.77 3.00
N LEU A 255 -2.99 -11.04 1.70
CA LEU A 255 -3.69 -10.25 0.70
C LEU A 255 -4.63 -11.16 -0.10
N TYR A 256 -5.58 -10.60 -0.82
CA TYR A 256 -6.29 -11.32 -1.88
C TYR A 256 -5.53 -11.23 -3.20
N THR A 257 -5.89 -12.12 -4.14
CA THR A 257 -5.42 -11.98 -5.52
C THR A 257 -6.08 -10.78 -6.20
N GLU A 258 -5.49 -10.30 -7.28
CA GLU A 258 -6.07 -9.25 -8.14
C GLU A 258 -7.47 -9.58 -8.69
N LYS A 259 -7.92 -10.83 -8.60
CA LYS A 259 -9.24 -11.27 -9.08
C LYS A 259 -10.39 -10.83 -8.18
N VAL A 260 -10.11 -10.37 -6.96
CA VAL A 260 -11.15 -9.92 -6.03
C VAL A 260 -11.92 -8.72 -6.63
N MET A 261 -13.24 -8.83 -6.66
CA MET A 261 -14.12 -7.78 -7.21
C MET A 261 -15.12 -7.23 -6.20
N ASN A 262 -15.38 -7.99 -5.13
CA ASN A 262 -16.27 -7.62 -4.04
C ASN A 262 -15.80 -8.30 -2.74
N LEU A 263 -16.36 -7.91 -1.60
CA LEU A 263 -16.00 -8.46 -0.27
C LEU A 263 -17.19 -9.17 0.39
N SER A 264 -18.13 -9.68 -0.40
CA SER A 264 -19.32 -10.37 0.12
C SER A 264 -19.13 -11.88 0.31
N GLY A 265 -18.12 -12.47 -0.34
CA GLY A 265 -17.74 -13.87 -0.21
C GLY A 265 -16.72 -14.11 0.91
N ASN A 266 -16.49 -15.39 1.21
CA ASN A 266 -15.52 -15.85 2.21
C ASN A 266 -14.55 -16.90 1.66
N ASP A 267 -14.56 -17.14 0.35
CA ASP A 267 -13.83 -18.18 -0.36
C ASP A 267 -12.71 -17.64 -1.26
N GLU A 268 -12.48 -16.33 -1.27
CA GLU A 268 -11.41 -15.66 -2.01
C GLU A 268 -10.03 -16.30 -1.73
N ASP A 269 -9.23 -16.45 -2.79
CA ASP A 269 -7.86 -16.96 -2.70
C ASP A 269 -6.99 -16.00 -1.88
N VAL A 270 -6.27 -16.53 -0.88
CA VAL A 270 -5.36 -15.74 -0.03
C VAL A 270 -3.92 -15.87 -0.50
N VAL A 271 -3.29 -14.73 -0.76
CA VAL A 271 -1.87 -14.57 -1.06
C VAL A 271 -1.12 -14.22 0.22
N VAL A 272 -0.31 -15.15 0.71
CA VAL A 272 0.67 -14.91 1.77
C VAL A 272 1.88 -14.22 1.15
N THR A 273 1.93 -12.89 1.26
CA THR A 273 3.00 -12.07 0.70
C THR A 273 4.08 -11.84 1.74
N VAL A 274 5.31 -12.24 1.42
CA VAL A 274 6.48 -12.09 2.30
C VAL A 274 7.40 -11.02 1.73
N PHE A 275 7.71 -10.04 2.58
CA PHE A 275 8.64 -8.96 2.29
C PHE A 275 10.09 -9.39 2.58
N PRO A 276 11.08 -8.93 1.80
CA PRO A 276 12.48 -9.31 2.01
C PRO A 276 13.07 -8.68 3.28
N GLY A 277 14.21 -9.20 3.73
CA GLY A 277 14.98 -8.71 4.88
C GLY A 277 14.39 -9.10 6.23
N GLY A 278 14.77 -8.37 7.29
CA GLY A 278 14.24 -8.58 8.64
C GLY A 278 14.93 -9.68 9.44
N LYS A 279 14.35 -10.00 10.60
CA LYS A 279 14.86 -11.04 11.53
C LYS A 279 14.67 -12.45 10.96
N ASP A 280 15.35 -13.43 11.55
CA ASP A 280 15.31 -14.85 11.14
C ASP A 280 13.88 -15.44 11.05
N SER A 281 12.91 -14.89 11.80
CA SER A 281 11.49 -15.24 11.64
C SER A 281 10.53 -14.09 11.91
N SER A 282 9.38 -14.15 11.24
CA SER A 282 8.26 -13.21 11.35
C SER A 282 6.92 -13.96 11.26
N SER A 283 5.85 -13.33 11.73
CA SER A 283 4.52 -13.95 11.71
C SER A 283 3.38 -12.95 11.68
N PHE A 284 2.25 -13.38 11.14
CA PHE A 284 0.98 -12.68 11.16
C PHE A 284 -0.15 -13.68 11.44
N THR A 285 -1.19 -13.29 12.18
CA THR A 285 -2.34 -14.17 12.44
C THR A 285 -3.55 -13.64 11.69
N LEU A 286 -3.91 -14.30 10.59
CA LEU A 286 -5.08 -13.94 9.79
C LEU A 286 -6.36 -14.23 10.58
N TYR A 287 -7.20 -13.22 10.71
CA TYR A 287 -8.54 -13.31 11.29
C TYR A 287 -9.61 -13.44 10.22
N GLU A 288 -10.58 -14.32 10.46
CA GLU A 288 -11.72 -14.56 9.57
C GLU A 288 -13.00 -14.78 10.38
N ASP A 289 -14.11 -14.26 9.89
CA ASP A 289 -15.45 -14.52 10.42
C ASP A 289 -16.48 -14.51 9.27
N ASN A 290 -17.77 -14.55 9.61
CA ASN A 290 -18.86 -14.57 8.65
C ASN A 290 -19.21 -13.19 8.05
N GLY A 291 -18.35 -12.18 8.20
CA GLY A 291 -18.45 -10.89 7.52
C GLY A 291 -19.44 -9.91 8.14
N ASN A 292 -20.75 -10.10 7.97
CA ASN A 292 -21.75 -9.08 8.32
C ASN A 292 -22.78 -9.52 9.38
N ASP A 293 -22.52 -10.59 10.12
CA ASP A 293 -23.34 -10.97 11.28
C ASP A 293 -22.83 -10.36 12.60
N LYS A 294 -23.60 -10.56 13.67
CA LYS A 294 -23.27 -10.08 15.02
C LYS A 294 -22.41 -11.02 15.86
N LYS A 295 -22.00 -12.17 15.33
CA LYS A 295 -21.36 -13.25 16.09
C LYS A 295 -19.84 -13.15 16.10
N TYR A 296 -19.28 -12.18 15.38
CA TYR A 296 -17.84 -11.95 15.22
C TYR A 296 -17.04 -12.01 16.52
N ALA A 297 -17.59 -11.55 17.65
CA ALA A 297 -16.89 -11.59 18.94
C ALA A 297 -16.52 -13.01 19.39
N SER A 298 -17.32 -14.03 19.06
CA SER A 298 -17.18 -15.41 19.54
C SER A 298 -17.08 -16.47 18.43
N GLU A 299 -17.62 -16.19 17.23
CA GLU A 299 -17.60 -17.08 16.08
C GLU A 299 -16.65 -16.52 15.03
N TYR A 300 -15.41 -16.99 15.08
CA TYR A 300 -14.34 -16.61 14.15
C TYR A 300 -13.30 -17.72 14.07
N ALA A 301 -12.39 -17.58 13.11
CA ALA A 301 -11.26 -18.46 12.96
C ALA A 301 -9.95 -17.67 12.74
N LEU A 302 -8.85 -18.28 13.17
CA LEU A 302 -7.50 -17.72 13.10
C LEU A 302 -6.59 -18.66 12.33
N THR A 303 -5.77 -18.10 11.45
CA THR A 303 -4.73 -18.84 10.72
C THR A 303 -3.38 -18.16 10.92
N LYS A 304 -2.45 -18.82 11.62
CA LYS A 304 -1.10 -18.28 11.81
C LYS A 304 -0.28 -18.45 10.53
N LEU A 305 0.29 -17.37 10.05
CA LEU A 305 1.18 -17.30 8.91
C LEU A 305 2.58 -16.98 9.42
N THR A 306 3.58 -17.76 9.06
CA THR A 306 4.97 -17.50 9.49
C THR A 306 5.92 -17.58 8.31
N SER A 307 7.00 -16.81 8.39
CA SER A 307 8.10 -16.84 7.46
C SER A 307 9.40 -16.90 8.24
N SER A 308 10.32 -17.79 7.84
CA SER A 308 11.65 -17.86 8.43
C SER A 308 12.70 -18.23 7.40
N ARG A 309 13.90 -17.69 7.57
CA ARG A 309 15.02 -17.94 6.66
C ARG A 309 16.21 -18.47 7.42
N GLN A 310 16.79 -19.57 6.93
CA GLN A 310 18.02 -20.16 7.44
C GLN A 310 18.97 -20.40 6.26
N GLY A 311 19.95 -19.50 6.11
CA GLY A 311 20.84 -19.51 4.95
C GLY A 311 20.07 -19.37 3.63
N GLN A 312 20.15 -20.42 2.79
CA GLN A 312 19.50 -20.49 1.49
C GLN A 312 18.08 -21.04 1.55
N GLU A 313 17.63 -21.57 2.69
CA GLU A 313 16.28 -22.11 2.83
C GLU A 313 15.35 -21.05 3.42
N GLN A 314 14.28 -20.74 2.70
CA GLN A 314 13.14 -19.96 3.17
C GLN A 314 11.98 -20.92 3.43
N THR A 315 11.44 -20.89 4.65
CA THR A 315 10.24 -21.64 5.03
C THR A 315 9.09 -20.68 5.27
N VAL A 316 7.95 -20.93 4.64
CA VAL A 316 6.69 -20.24 4.89
C VAL A 316 5.67 -21.26 5.36
N VAL A 317 5.03 -21.01 6.50
CA VAL A 317 4.02 -21.89 7.07
C VAL A 317 2.67 -21.18 7.06
N ILE A 318 1.68 -21.84 6.47
CA ILE A 318 0.26 -21.52 6.61
C ILE A 318 -0.27 -22.52 7.63
N GLY A 319 -0.44 -22.07 8.87
CA GLY A 319 -0.90 -22.90 9.97
C GLY A 319 -2.27 -23.51 9.71
N ARG A 320 -2.62 -24.54 10.50
CA ARG A 320 -4.02 -24.98 10.54
C ARG A 320 -4.91 -23.83 11.02
N ARG A 321 -6.08 -23.69 10.41
CA ARG A 321 -7.10 -22.75 10.86
C ARG A 321 -7.76 -23.26 12.13
N GLU A 322 -7.77 -22.44 13.17
CA GLU A 322 -8.34 -22.73 14.49
C GLU A 322 -9.56 -21.83 14.74
N GLY A 323 -10.63 -22.38 15.33
CA GLY A 323 -11.90 -21.67 15.48
C GLY A 323 -12.93 -22.03 14.40
N GLN A 324 -14.13 -21.46 14.51
CA GLN A 324 -15.29 -21.78 13.68
C GLN A 324 -16.23 -20.59 13.57
N TYR A 325 -16.85 -20.43 12.39
CA TYR A 325 -17.95 -19.50 12.14
C TYR A 325 -18.89 -20.09 11.08
N ALA A 326 -20.10 -19.55 10.95
CA ALA A 326 -21.08 -20.00 9.96
C ALA A 326 -20.54 -19.88 8.52
N ASP A 327 -20.87 -20.84 7.66
CA ASP A 327 -20.49 -20.87 6.24
C ASP A 327 -18.97 -20.83 5.97
N MET A 328 -18.14 -21.09 6.98
CA MET A 328 -16.68 -21.13 6.88
C MET A 328 -16.22 -22.21 5.87
N PRO A 329 -15.45 -21.86 4.82
CA PRO A 329 -15.06 -22.81 3.78
C PRO A 329 -14.09 -23.85 4.33
N SER A 330 -14.36 -25.15 4.10
CA SER A 330 -13.51 -26.23 4.62
C SER A 330 -12.15 -26.34 3.91
N SER A 331 -12.05 -25.82 2.69
CA SER A 331 -10.83 -25.75 1.88
C SER A 331 -10.73 -24.42 1.15
N ARG A 332 -9.50 -23.94 0.89
CA ARG A 332 -9.23 -22.72 0.14
C ARG A 332 -7.92 -22.85 -0.64
N SER A 333 -7.81 -22.18 -1.79
CA SER A 333 -6.53 -22.03 -2.49
C SER A 333 -5.69 -20.92 -1.86
N PHE A 334 -4.39 -21.15 -1.77
CA PHE A 334 -3.45 -20.17 -1.27
C PHE A 334 -2.39 -19.87 -2.34
N LYS A 335 -1.78 -18.70 -2.25
CA LYS A 335 -0.52 -18.43 -2.92
C LYS A 335 0.51 -18.01 -1.90
N VAL A 336 1.76 -18.40 -2.08
CA VAL A 336 2.88 -17.78 -1.37
C VAL A 336 3.63 -16.90 -2.36
N LYS A 337 3.70 -15.59 -2.08
CA LYS A 337 4.41 -14.60 -2.90
C LYS A 337 5.62 -14.10 -2.13
N LEU A 338 6.82 -14.38 -2.61
CA LEU A 338 8.08 -13.90 -2.04
C LEU A 338 8.60 -12.75 -2.90
N LEU A 339 8.54 -11.53 -2.38
CA LEU A 339 8.99 -10.32 -3.08
C LEU A 339 10.51 -10.21 -3.10
N SER A 340 11.06 -9.58 -4.15
CA SER A 340 12.51 -9.43 -4.32
C SER A 340 13.24 -10.78 -4.15
N SER A 341 12.70 -11.82 -4.78
CA SER A 341 13.18 -13.20 -4.64
C SER A 341 14.09 -13.57 -5.80
N LEU A 342 15.10 -14.41 -5.56
CA LEU A 342 15.79 -15.12 -6.65
C LEU A 342 14.88 -16.19 -7.25
N VAL A 343 15.26 -16.71 -8.41
CA VAL A 343 14.71 -17.98 -8.91
C VAL A 343 15.21 -19.11 -8.01
N PRO A 344 14.32 -19.96 -7.47
CA PRO A 344 14.73 -21.01 -6.54
C PRO A 344 15.33 -22.21 -7.27
N GLN A 345 16.25 -22.91 -6.59
CA GLN A 345 16.72 -24.24 -7.01
C GLN A 345 15.63 -25.30 -6.86
N SER A 346 14.84 -25.19 -5.79
CA SER A 346 13.70 -26.08 -5.57
C SER A 346 12.63 -25.43 -4.72
N VAL A 347 11.39 -25.88 -4.92
CA VAL A 347 10.23 -25.52 -4.11
C VAL A 347 9.51 -26.80 -3.73
N THR A 348 9.16 -26.93 -2.45
CA THR A 348 8.31 -28.01 -1.98
C THR A 348 7.13 -27.48 -1.18
N VAL A 349 6.00 -28.18 -1.25
CA VAL A 349 4.83 -27.98 -0.41
C VAL A 349 4.58 -29.29 0.31
N ASN A 350 4.61 -29.26 1.64
CA ASN A 350 4.49 -30.45 2.51
C ASN A 350 5.49 -31.56 2.14
N GLY A 351 6.71 -31.18 1.75
CA GLY A 351 7.78 -32.12 1.37
C GLY A 351 7.71 -32.65 -0.07
N HIS A 352 6.66 -32.32 -0.83
CA HIS A 352 6.53 -32.72 -2.24
C HIS A 352 6.91 -31.57 -3.18
N PRO A 353 7.58 -31.84 -4.32
CA PRO A 353 7.90 -30.81 -5.31
C PRO A 353 6.66 -30.02 -5.74
N ALA A 354 6.77 -28.71 -5.80
CA ALA A 354 5.67 -27.83 -6.18
C ALA A 354 6.03 -26.95 -7.38
N LYS A 355 5.01 -26.60 -8.16
CA LYS A 355 5.14 -25.66 -9.27
C LYS A 355 5.15 -24.23 -8.73
N TYR A 356 5.86 -23.36 -9.45
CA TYR A 356 5.89 -21.94 -9.17
C TYR A 356 5.90 -21.16 -10.49
N VAL A 357 5.58 -19.88 -10.39
CA VAL A 357 5.71 -18.87 -11.44
C VAL A 357 6.64 -17.77 -10.91
N TYR A 358 7.53 -17.27 -11.75
CA TYR A 358 8.32 -16.10 -11.43
C TYR A 358 7.70 -14.87 -12.12
N SER A 359 7.24 -13.90 -11.34
CA SER A 359 6.67 -12.65 -11.85
C SER A 359 7.80 -11.68 -12.15
N GLY A 360 8.05 -11.37 -13.42
CA GLY A 360 8.99 -10.33 -13.81
C GLY A 360 8.47 -8.91 -13.55
N GLU A 361 7.16 -8.72 -13.49
CA GLU A 361 6.53 -7.42 -13.17
C GLU A 361 6.74 -7.03 -11.69
N GLU A 362 6.74 -8.01 -10.78
CA GLU A 362 6.95 -7.79 -9.34
C GLU A 362 8.33 -8.23 -8.83
N PHE A 363 9.16 -8.84 -9.69
CA PHE A 363 10.40 -9.54 -9.30
C PHE A 363 10.18 -10.48 -8.11
N ALA A 364 9.15 -11.33 -8.23
CA ALA A 364 8.64 -12.13 -7.13
C ALA A 364 8.46 -13.60 -7.51
N LEU A 365 8.74 -14.49 -6.57
CA LEU A 365 8.41 -15.90 -6.69
C LEU A 365 6.98 -16.13 -6.20
N VAL A 366 6.13 -16.71 -7.04
CA VAL A 366 4.74 -17.03 -6.72
C VAL A 366 4.53 -18.54 -6.78
N ILE A 367 4.14 -19.11 -5.65
CA ILE A 367 3.92 -20.56 -5.48
C ILE A 367 2.43 -20.77 -5.30
N ASP A 368 1.81 -21.47 -6.25
CA ASP A 368 0.39 -21.78 -6.21
C ASP A 368 0.13 -23.02 -5.36
N LEU A 369 -0.73 -22.87 -4.35
CA LEU A 369 -1.27 -23.97 -3.57
C LEU A 369 -2.74 -24.13 -4.00
N PRO A 370 -3.13 -25.24 -4.64
CA PRO A 370 -4.52 -25.47 -5.02
C PRO A 370 -5.42 -25.52 -3.78
N ALA A 371 -6.73 -25.65 -3.97
CA ALA A 371 -7.67 -25.77 -2.85
C ALA A 371 -7.25 -26.90 -1.90
N MET A 372 -6.85 -26.54 -0.67
CA MET A 372 -6.37 -27.47 0.35
C MET A 372 -7.21 -27.33 1.63
N PRO A 373 -7.37 -28.40 2.44
CA PRO A 373 -8.15 -28.35 3.68
C PRO A 373 -7.61 -27.30 4.65
N CYS A 374 -8.41 -26.33 5.08
CA CYS A 374 -7.94 -25.23 5.94
C CYS A 374 -7.56 -25.69 7.35
N ASN A 375 -8.02 -26.86 7.80
CA ASN A 375 -7.69 -27.45 9.11
C ASN A 375 -6.34 -28.18 9.15
N GLN A 376 -5.59 -28.18 8.06
CA GLN A 376 -4.25 -28.77 7.97
C GLN A 376 -3.21 -27.68 7.79
N GLU A 377 -2.04 -27.86 8.38
CA GLU A 377 -0.89 -27.00 8.11
C GLU A 377 -0.37 -27.20 6.68
N LYS A 378 0.13 -26.13 6.06
CA LYS A 378 0.90 -26.18 4.82
C LYS A 378 2.28 -25.58 5.06
N VAL A 379 3.31 -26.35 4.74
CA VAL A 379 4.71 -25.94 4.85
C VAL A 379 5.27 -25.78 3.45
N VAL A 380 5.59 -24.55 3.07
CA VAL A 380 6.25 -24.23 1.81
C VAL A 380 7.73 -24.01 2.10
N LYS A 381 8.59 -24.79 1.45
CA LYS A 381 10.04 -24.61 1.53
C LYS A 381 10.59 -24.23 0.18
N VAL A 382 11.43 -23.20 0.18
CA VAL A 382 12.11 -22.68 -1.00
C VAL A 382 13.60 -22.72 -0.73
N VAL A 383 14.35 -23.40 -1.60
CA VAL A 383 15.81 -23.44 -1.53
C VAL A 383 16.37 -22.56 -2.63
N TYR A 384 17.14 -21.56 -2.25
CA TYR A 384 17.78 -20.62 -3.17
C TYR A 384 19.20 -21.04 -3.55
N PRO A 385 19.71 -20.57 -4.70
CA PRO A 385 21.12 -20.70 -5.03
C PRO A 385 22.01 -19.81 -4.15
N THR A 386 23.32 -20.07 -4.16
CA THR A 386 24.33 -19.31 -3.40
C THR A 386 24.70 -17.99 -4.07
N GLU A 387 24.29 -17.81 -5.32
CA GLU A 387 24.58 -16.61 -6.09
C GLU A 387 23.89 -15.38 -5.48
N THR A 388 24.53 -14.24 -5.68
CA THR A 388 24.01 -12.95 -5.25
C THR A 388 23.61 -12.14 -6.48
N VAL A 389 22.34 -11.73 -6.55
CA VAL A 389 21.84 -10.85 -7.62
C VAL A 389 21.28 -9.59 -6.98
N GLN A 390 21.64 -8.42 -7.54
CA GLN A 390 21.14 -7.14 -7.02
C GLN A 390 19.70 -6.91 -7.45
N LEU A 391 18.76 -7.22 -6.55
CA LEU A 391 17.33 -6.99 -6.72
C LEU A 391 16.85 -5.69 -6.05
N ASN A 392 17.64 -5.14 -5.13
CA ASN A 392 17.22 -3.96 -4.37
C ASN A 392 16.91 -2.77 -5.28
N GLY A 393 15.70 -2.22 -5.19
CA GLY A 393 15.27 -1.05 -5.96
C GLY A 393 15.01 -1.31 -7.46
N VAL A 394 15.22 -2.53 -7.96
CA VAL A 394 15.08 -2.84 -9.39
C VAL A 394 13.65 -2.61 -9.88
N LEU A 395 12.65 -2.91 -9.05
CA LEU A 395 11.24 -2.77 -9.36
C LEU A 395 10.91 -1.33 -9.77
N GLY A 396 11.26 -0.36 -8.92
CA GLY A 396 11.00 1.06 -9.19
C GLY A 396 11.77 1.57 -10.40
N VAL A 397 13.06 1.26 -10.48
CA VAL A 397 13.92 1.75 -11.57
C VAL A 397 13.46 1.21 -12.93
N SER A 398 13.18 -0.10 -13.02
CA SER A 398 12.71 -0.72 -14.26
C SER A 398 11.32 -0.23 -14.68
N ASN A 399 10.38 -0.06 -13.74
CA ASN A 399 9.07 0.55 -13.99
C ASN A 399 9.21 1.96 -14.58
N ARG A 400 10.05 2.81 -13.97
CA ARG A 400 10.28 4.18 -14.42
C ARG A 400 10.95 4.23 -15.79
N ILE A 401 11.89 3.33 -16.08
CA ILE A 401 12.51 3.19 -17.41
C ILE A 401 11.46 2.82 -18.46
N ALA A 402 10.70 1.74 -18.24
CA ALA A 402 9.69 1.26 -19.19
C ALA A 402 8.65 2.35 -19.48
N LYS A 403 8.12 3.00 -18.43
CA LYS A 403 7.19 4.12 -18.55
C LYS A 403 7.80 5.32 -19.30
N SER A 404 9.04 5.69 -18.99
CA SER A 404 9.73 6.79 -19.67
C SER A 404 9.97 6.49 -21.15
N MET A 405 10.24 5.23 -21.50
CA MET A 405 10.40 4.80 -22.89
C MET A 405 9.08 4.83 -23.64
N GLU A 406 7.97 4.42 -23.02
CA GLU A 406 6.63 4.59 -23.60
C GLU A 406 6.34 6.07 -23.89
N LEU A 407 6.55 6.94 -22.90
CA LEU A 407 6.35 8.38 -23.04
C LEU A 407 7.29 9.02 -24.07
N LEU A 408 8.51 8.51 -24.24
CA LEU A 408 9.45 8.98 -25.25
C LEU A 408 8.91 8.79 -26.68
N LYS A 409 8.17 7.71 -26.95
CA LYS A 409 7.53 7.49 -28.26
C LYS A 409 6.48 8.55 -28.61
N TYR A 410 5.85 9.16 -27.61
CA TYR A 410 4.93 10.28 -27.83
C TYR A 410 5.66 11.60 -28.07
N ARG A 411 6.89 11.73 -27.57
CA ARG A 411 7.75 12.91 -27.77
C ARG A 411 8.53 12.86 -29.08
N ASP A 412 8.87 11.66 -29.52
CA ASP A 412 9.56 11.38 -30.77
C ASP A 412 8.90 10.16 -31.43
N SER A 413 7.90 10.40 -32.26
CA SER A 413 7.09 9.35 -32.89
C SER A 413 7.86 8.49 -33.90
N TYR A 414 9.06 8.90 -34.29
CA TYR A 414 9.90 8.18 -35.26
C TYR A 414 11.05 7.42 -34.60
N ILE A 415 11.16 7.46 -33.27
CA ILE A 415 12.24 6.79 -32.57
C ILE A 415 12.15 5.26 -32.73
N CYS A 416 13.25 4.67 -33.17
CA CYS A 416 13.47 3.23 -33.14
C CYS A 416 14.49 2.91 -32.05
N PHE A 417 14.08 2.17 -31.02
CA PHE A 417 14.98 1.78 -29.93
C PHE A 417 16.03 0.80 -30.45
N LYS A 418 17.30 1.11 -30.24
CA LYS A 418 18.42 0.21 -30.46
C LYS A 418 18.42 -0.84 -29.37
N GLU A 419 19.06 -1.99 -29.63
CA GLU A 419 18.98 -3.16 -28.76
C GLU A 419 19.30 -2.88 -27.28
N GLU A 420 20.43 -2.20 -27.00
CA GLU A 420 20.85 -1.87 -25.62
C GLU A 420 19.78 -1.10 -24.85
N PHE A 421 19.21 -0.05 -25.45
CA PHE A 421 18.18 0.78 -24.82
C PHE A 421 16.83 0.05 -24.78
N GLY A 422 16.47 -0.64 -25.86
CA GLY A 422 15.25 -1.44 -25.99
C GLY A 422 15.12 -2.49 -24.89
N LYS A 423 16.20 -3.23 -24.61
CA LYS A 423 16.24 -4.26 -23.56
C LYS A 423 15.94 -3.71 -22.17
N MET A 424 16.30 -2.45 -21.88
CA MET A 424 16.01 -1.86 -20.58
C MET A 424 14.52 -1.70 -20.32
N GLY A 425 13.74 -1.37 -21.35
CA GLY A 425 12.29 -1.19 -21.26
C GLY A 425 11.49 -2.49 -21.26
N SER A 426 12.09 -3.60 -21.70
CA SER A 426 11.45 -4.92 -21.78
C SER A 426 11.96 -5.89 -20.71
N LEU A 427 12.52 -5.37 -19.61
CA LEU A 427 13.15 -6.20 -18.58
C LEU A 427 12.13 -7.14 -17.92
N HIS A 428 10.92 -6.64 -17.62
CA HIS A 428 9.88 -7.43 -16.96
C HIS A 428 9.44 -8.61 -17.83
N GLU A 429 9.26 -8.38 -19.13
CA GLU A 429 8.89 -9.41 -20.10
C GLU A 429 10.03 -10.41 -20.28
N ALA A 430 11.28 -9.94 -20.38
CA ALA A 430 12.45 -10.80 -20.52
C ALA A 430 12.61 -11.73 -19.30
N VAL A 431 12.46 -11.19 -18.08
CA VAL A 431 12.53 -11.95 -16.84
C VAL A 431 11.36 -12.91 -16.71
N SER A 432 10.14 -12.51 -17.09
CA SER A 432 8.98 -13.40 -17.08
C SER A 432 9.10 -14.55 -18.08
N TYR A 433 9.71 -14.29 -19.24
CA TYR A 433 9.89 -15.28 -20.30
C TYR A 433 11.05 -16.25 -20.00
N ALA A 434 12.18 -15.74 -19.51
CA ALA A 434 13.39 -16.51 -19.24
C ALA A 434 13.92 -16.23 -17.81
N PRO A 435 13.19 -16.66 -16.77
CA PRO A 435 13.56 -16.36 -15.39
C PRO A 435 14.92 -16.94 -14.99
N ALA A 436 15.33 -18.08 -15.58
CA ALA A 436 16.66 -18.65 -15.35
C ALA A 436 17.82 -17.71 -15.72
N GLU A 437 17.59 -16.74 -16.61
CA GLU A 437 18.57 -15.72 -17.02
C GLU A 437 18.54 -14.46 -16.13
N LEU A 438 17.74 -14.45 -15.05
CA LEU A 438 17.60 -13.31 -14.13
C LEU A 438 18.96 -12.70 -13.71
N PRO A 439 19.99 -13.47 -13.31
CA PRO A 439 21.29 -12.89 -12.96
C PRO A 439 21.91 -12.09 -14.12
N THR A 440 21.90 -12.65 -15.33
CA THR A 440 22.45 -12.04 -16.55
C THR A 440 21.66 -10.80 -16.94
N LEU A 441 20.32 -10.91 -17.01
CA LEU A 441 19.42 -9.82 -17.39
C LEU A 441 19.56 -8.62 -16.44
N LEU A 442 19.66 -8.88 -15.13
CA LEU A 442 19.85 -7.82 -14.15
C LEU A 442 21.25 -7.22 -14.19
N ALA A 443 22.29 -8.02 -14.42
CA ALA A 443 23.64 -7.50 -14.61
C ALA A 443 23.73 -6.58 -15.84
N GLU A 444 23.13 -6.97 -16.96
CA GLU A 444 23.03 -6.14 -18.16
C GLU A 444 22.21 -4.87 -17.92
N PHE A 445 21.05 -4.99 -17.26
CA PHE A 445 20.21 -3.85 -16.93
C PHE A 445 20.95 -2.83 -16.06
N TRP A 446 21.59 -3.27 -14.98
CA TRP A 446 22.33 -2.38 -14.09
C TRP A 446 23.55 -1.75 -14.75
N LYS A 447 24.24 -2.49 -15.63
CA LYS A 447 25.32 -1.92 -16.45
C LYS A 447 24.80 -0.77 -17.32
N SER A 448 23.72 -0.98 -18.06
CA SER A 448 23.13 0.05 -18.92
C SER A 448 22.53 1.21 -18.11
N TYR A 449 21.90 0.90 -16.97
CA TYR A 449 21.35 1.92 -16.08
C TYR A 449 22.46 2.82 -15.53
N ASN A 450 23.54 2.26 -15.01
CA ASN A 450 24.64 3.06 -14.46
C ASN A 450 25.38 3.90 -15.53
N ASP A 451 25.28 3.52 -16.81
CA ASP A 451 25.82 4.24 -17.96
C ASP A 451 24.73 4.96 -18.77
N LEU A 452 23.54 5.20 -18.21
CA LEU A 452 22.37 5.65 -18.97
C LEU A 452 22.63 6.93 -19.79
N PRO A 453 23.34 7.98 -19.31
CA PRO A 453 23.65 9.14 -20.14
C PRO A 453 24.37 8.78 -21.45
N GLU A 454 25.29 7.82 -21.44
CA GLU A 454 25.99 7.37 -22.63
C GLU A 454 25.14 6.39 -23.45
N VAL A 455 24.31 5.56 -22.83
CA VAL A 455 23.30 4.75 -23.54
C VAL A 455 22.37 5.65 -24.36
N LEU A 456 21.91 6.78 -23.82
CA LEU A 456 21.04 7.72 -24.54
C LEU A 456 21.78 8.39 -25.72
N LYS A 457 23.07 8.69 -25.57
CA LYS A 457 23.91 9.18 -26.68
C LYS A 457 24.11 8.12 -27.76
N ARG A 458 24.41 6.86 -27.37
CA ARG A 458 24.53 5.72 -28.30
C ARG A 458 23.22 5.42 -28.98
N GLN A 459 22.09 5.58 -28.30
CA GLN A 459 20.74 5.53 -28.87
C GLN A 459 20.53 6.63 -29.93
N GLY A 460 21.24 7.76 -29.82
CA GLY A 460 21.15 8.88 -30.75
C GLY A 460 20.06 9.89 -30.38
N LEU A 461 19.65 9.96 -29.11
CA LEU A 461 18.73 11.00 -28.66
C LEU A 461 19.38 12.38 -28.81
N ASN A 462 18.59 13.35 -29.26
CA ASN A 462 18.98 14.75 -29.12
C ASN A 462 19.07 15.14 -27.64
N GLU A 463 19.78 16.24 -27.35
CA GLU A 463 20.05 16.70 -25.98
C GLU A 463 18.77 16.96 -25.17
N ALA A 464 17.73 17.52 -25.81
CA ALA A 464 16.47 17.83 -25.14
C ALA A 464 15.73 16.57 -24.68
N ASN A 465 15.65 15.54 -25.52
CA ASN A 465 15.02 14.27 -25.17
C ASN A 465 15.87 13.46 -24.20
N ALA A 466 17.20 13.48 -24.34
CA ALA A 466 18.09 12.82 -23.37
C ALA A 466 17.94 13.42 -21.97
N LYS A 467 17.96 14.76 -21.85
CA LYS A 467 17.76 15.45 -20.57
C LYS A 467 16.39 15.15 -19.97
N TRP A 468 15.33 15.20 -20.78
CA TRP A 468 13.97 14.88 -20.32
C TRP A 468 13.88 13.43 -19.81
N PHE A 469 14.48 12.47 -20.52
CA PHE A 469 14.44 11.05 -20.14
C PHE A 469 15.18 10.79 -18.82
N LEU A 470 16.35 11.41 -18.61
CA LEU A 470 17.07 11.29 -17.34
C LEU A 470 16.23 11.85 -16.18
N GLN A 471 15.56 12.98 -16.39
CA GLN A 471 14.66 13.58 -15.38
C GLN A 471 13.43 12.72 -15.11
N SER A 472 12.84 12.11 -16.15
CA SER A 472 11.63 11.28 -15.99
C SER A 472 11.92 9.96 -15.27
N VAL A 473 13.16 9.46 -15.29
CA VAL A 473 13.57 8.21 -14.61
C VAL A 473 14.05 8.46 -13.18
N ALA A 474 14.89 9.46 -12.96
CA ALA A 474 15.56 9.68 -11.67
C ALA A 474 14.84 10.68 -10.76
N GLY A 475 13.87 11.42 -11.31
CA GLY A 475 13.32 12.61 -10.67
C GLY A 475 14.25 13.81 -10.71
N PRO A 476 13.82 14.97 -10.17
CA PRO A 476 14.65 16.16 -10.14
C PRO A 476 15.91 15.88 -9.30
N PRO A 477 17.09 16.42 -9.69
CA PRO A 477 18.34 16.19 -8.98
C PRO A 477 18.23 16.63 -7.52
N ASN A 478 18.37 15.67 -6.61
CA ASN A 478 18.58 15.94 -5.20
C ASN A 478 19.98 16.57 -5.01
N LYS A 479 20.12 17.53 -4.10
CA LYS A 479 21.43 18.09 -3.72
C LYS A 479 22.28 17.11 -2.91
N ASP A 480 21.66 16.10 -2.30
CA ASP A 480 22.29 15.23 -1.30
C ASP A 480 22.37 13.73 -1.70
N VAL A 481 22.00 13.37 -2.94
CA VAL A 481 22.08 11.97 -3.44
C VAL A 481 23.06 11.89 -4.62
N GLU A 482 24.21 11.27 -4.37
CA GLU A 482 25.33 11.17 -5.32
C GLU A 482 24.91 10.63 -6.71
N HIS A 483 23.99 9.67 -6.77
CA HIS A 483 23.63 8.99 -8.03
C HIS A 483 22.96 9.89 -9.08
N VAL A 484 22.12 10.86 -8.70
CA VAL A 484 21.43 11.74 -9.66
C VAL A 484 22.28 12.96 -10.02
N SER A 485 23.09 13.44 -9.07
CA SER A 485 24.06 14.52 -9.31
C SER A 485 25.12 14.15 -10.36
N VAL A 486 25.48 12.86 -10.46
CA VAL A 486 26.44 12.36 -11.47
C VAL A 486 25.90 12.51 -12.89
N TRP A 487 24.59 12.37 -13.11
CA TRP A 487 24.01 12.30 -14.46
C TRP A 487 23.73 13.66 -15.08
N LEU A 488 23.43 14.65 -14.24
CA LEU A 488 23.02 16.00 -14.67
C LEU A 488 24.15 17.04 -14.61
N GLY A 489 25.41 16.60 -14.45
CA GLY A 489 26.59 17.44 -14.63
C GLY A 489 26.80 18.52 -13.56
N ARG A 490 26.24 18.35 -12.34
CA ARG A 490 26.59 19.22 -11.22
C ARG A 490 27.87 18.70 -10.54
N LYS A 491 29.00 19.33 -10.87
CA LYS A 491 30.21 19.22 -10.04
C LYS A 491 29.90 19.74 -8.63
N ASN A 492 30.32 18.98 -7.63
CA ASN A 492 30.41 19.42 -6.23
C ASN A 492 30.98 20.85 -6.19
N ALA A 493 30.18 21.80 -5.73
CA ALA A 493 30.71 23.06 -5.23
C ALA A 493 31.16 22.77 -3.80
N ASN A 494 32.48 22.64 -3.61
CA ASN A 494 33.13 22.55 -2.31
C ASN A 494 32.54 23.57 -1.32
N ARG A 495 32.01 23.09 -0.19
CA ARG A 495 32.50 23.39 1.17
C ARG A 495 31.75 22.60 2.23
#